data_AF-A0A1M2Z9S6-F1
#
_entry.id   AF-A0A1M2Z9S6-F1
#
_cell.length_a   1.000
_cell.length_b   1.000
_cell.length_c   1.000
_cell.angle_alpha   90.00
_cell.angle_beta   90.00
_cell.angle_gamma   90.00
#
_symmetry.space_group_name_H-M   'P 1'
#
loop_
_entity.id
_entity.type
_entity.pdbx_description
1 polymer ?
#
loop_
_entity_poly.entity_id
_entity_poly.type
_entity_poly.pdbx_seq_one_letter_code
_entity_poly.pdbx_strand_id
1 'polypeptide(L)'
;MLLCNVKTGFLYYGETRHREKIEITDELRATLKQTVTEMHMLYKRKHTPKVKPTKSCKACSLAELCLPKLYKAITVREYIENNTQEAGQ
;
A
#
# COMPACT_ATOMS: atom_id res chain seq x y z
N MET A 1 4.17 24.94 17.74
CA MET A 1 2.86 24.32 17.41
C MET A 1 1.80 25.41 17.53
N LEU A 2 0.89 25.53 16.56
CA LEU A 2 -0.24 26.47 16.66
C LEU A 2 -1.12 26.00 17.83
N LEU A 3 -1.28 26.80 18.88
CA LEU A 3 -2.02 26.46 20.11
C LEU A 3 -3.55 26.45 19.90
N CYS A 4 -4.03 25.94 18.77
CA CYS A 4 -5.45 25.95 18.43
C CYS A 4 -5.88 24.64 17.75
N ASN A 5 -7.18 24.34 17.86
CA ASN A 5 -7.78 23.24 17.13
C ASN A 5 -8.18 23.71 15.73
N VAL A 6 -7.53 23.16 14.71
CA VAL A 6 -7.85 23.42 13.31
C VAL A 6 -8.96 22.46 12.88
N LYS A 7 -10.18 22.97 12.72
CA LYS A 7 -11.36 22.15 12.36
C LYS A 7 -11.50 21.89 10.86
N THR A 8 -10.92 22.73 10.02
CA THR A 8 -11.09 22.69 8.56
C THR A 8 -9.78 23.00 7.87
N GLY A 9 -9.50 22.31 6.78
CA GLY A 9 -8.42 22.59 5.84
C GLY A 9 -8.92 22.69 4.40
N PHE A 10 -8.04 23.09 3.49
CA PHE A 10 -8.33 23.12 2.06
C PHE A 10 -7.19 22.44 1.29
N LEU A 11 -7.54 21.52 0.39
CA LEU A 11 -6.63 20.99 -0.62
C LEU A 11 -6.75 21.83 -1.88
N TYR A 12 -5.65 22.38 -2.36
CA TYR A 12 -5.63 23.14 -3.60
C TYR A 12 -5.01 22.31 -4.73
N TYR A 13 -5.82 22.02 -5.75
CA TYR A 13 -5.36 21.39 -6.97
C TYR A 13 -4.86 22.47 -7.93
N GLY A 14 -3.54 22.50 -8.15
CA GLY A 14 -2.89 23.58 -8.92
C GLY A 14 -3.33 23.64 -10.40
N GLU A 15 -3.57 22.48 -11.01
CA GLU A 15 -3.96 22.38 -12.42
C GLU A 15 -5.36 22.95 -12.68
N THR A 16 -6.35 22.50 -11.90
CA THR A 16 -7.75 22.95 -12.04
C THR A 16 -8.03 24.24 -11.28
N ARG A 17 -7.04 24.75 -10.52
CA ARG A 17 -7.16 25.88 -9.59
C ARG A 17 -8.32 25.73 -8.61
N HIS A 18 -8.66 24.51 -8.26
CA HIS A 18 -9.79 24.19 -7.39
C HIS A 18 -9.36 24.00 -5.94
N ARG A 19 -10.16 24.50 -4.99
CA ARG A 19 -9.99 24.24 -3.56
C ARG A 19 -11.08 23.30 -3.07
N GLU A 20 -10.66 22.15 -2.59
CA GLU A 20 -11.54 21.20 -1.92
C GLU A 20 -11.48 21.44 -0.41
N LYS A 21 -12.64 21.71 0.20
CA LYS A 21 -12.76 21.90 1.64
C LYS A 21 -12.78 20.54 2.33
N ILE A 22 -11.91 20.37 3.32
CA ILE A 22 -11.81 19.14 4.12
C ILE A 22 -12.10 19.46 5.59
N GLU A 23 -13.04 18.77 6.19
CA GLU A 23 -13.26 18.81 7.64
C GLU A 23 -12.28 17.87 8.34
N ILE A 24 -11.59 18.38 9.35
CA ILE A 24 -10.59 17.64 10.12
C ILE A 24 -11.24 17.14 11.40
N THR A 25 -11.92 16.00 11.29
CA THR A 25 -12.66 15.39 12.40
C THR A 25 -11.75 14.61 13.35
N ASP A 26 -12.25 14.30 14.54
CA ASP A 26 -11.49 13.51 15.52
C ASP A 26 -11.26 12.07 15.06
N GLU A 27 -12.18 11.49 14.29
CA GLU A 27 -12.03 10.17 13.67
C GLU A 27 -10.89 10.15 12.65
N LEU A 28 -10.78 11.21 11.83
CA LEU A 28 -9.67 11.35 10.88
C LEU A 28 -8.33 11.46 11.62
N ARG A 29 -8.29 12.22 12.71
CA ARG A 29 -7.11 12.34 13.58
C ARG A 29 -6.74 11.01 14.23
N ALA A 30 -7.72 10.26 14.72
CA ALA A 30 -7.51 8.95 15.32
C ALA A 30 -6.95 7.95 14.29
N THR A 31 -7.55 7.90 13.10
CA THR A 31 -7.11 7.03 12.00
C THR A 31 -5.66 7.33 11.59
N LEU A 32 -5.30 8.61 11.48
CA LEU A 32 -3.93 9.03 11.19
C LEU A 32 -2.96 8.54 12.29
N LYS A 33 -3.28 8.81 13.56
CA LYS A 33 -2.44 8.38 14.70
C LYS A 33 -2.24 6.87 14.70
N GLN A 34 -3.30 6.09 14.49
CA GLN A 34 -3.25 4.64 14.43
C GLN A 34 -2.35 4.15 13.28
N THR A 35 -2.58 4.64 12.07
CA THR A 35 -1.83 4.24 10.86
C THR A 35 -0.35 4.54 11.00
N VAL A 36 0.00 5.76 11.47
CA VAL A 36 1.39 6.16 11.67
C VAL A 36 2.05 5.30 12.76
N THR A 37 1.34 5.02 13.84
CA THR A 37 1.85 4.17 14.92
C THR A 37 2.14 2.76 14.42
N GLU A 38 1.22 2.17 13.66
CA GLU A 38 1.41 0.85 13.05
C GLU A 38 2.63 0.83 12.12
N MET A 39 2.75 1.80 11.22
CA MET A 39 3.89 1.92 10.30
C MET A 39 5.23 2.00 11.04
N HIS A 40 5.31 2.80 12.11
CA HIS A 40 6.51 2.87 12.94
C HIS A 40 6.81 1.55 13.65
N MET A 41 5.80 0.81 14.11
CA MET A 41 6.00 -0.52 14.70
C MET A 41 6.56 -1.51 13.67
N LEU A 42 5.99 -1.54 12.45
CA LEU A 42 6.47 -2.38 11.35
C LEU A 42 7.94 -2.12 11.04
N TYR A 43 8.31 -0.85 10.95
CA TYR A 43 9.67 -0.42 10.68
C TYR A 43 10.62 -0.84 11.82
N LYS A 44 10.26 -0.56 13.07
CA LYS A 44 11.09 -0.89 14.25
C LYS A 44 11.39 -2.39 14.34
N ARG A 45 10.41 -3.24 14.03
CA ARG A 45 10.57 -4.70 14.04
C ARG A 45 11.20 -5.26 12.75
N LYS A 46 11.56 -4.41 11.78
CA LYS A 46 12.09 -4.78 10.45
C LYS A 46 11.22 -5.81 9.72
N HIS A 47 9.90 -5.71 9.90
CA HIS A 47 8.97 -6.65 9.30
C HIS A 47 8.23 -6.00 8.15
N THR A 48 8.47 -6.52 6.94
CA THR A 48 7.69 -6.18 5.75
C THR A 48 6.43 -7.05 5.72
N PRO A 49 5.23 -6.47 5.90
CA PRO A 49 4.00 -7.25 5.86
C PRO A 49 3.76 -7.83 4.46
N LYS A 50 3.09 -8.99 4.40
CA LYS A 50 2.69 -9.58 3.11
C LYS A 50 1.63 -8.71 2.44
N VAL A 51 1.93 -8.23 1.24
CA VAL A 51 1.00 -7.45 0.44
C VAL A 51 -0.06 -8.35 -0.19
N LYS A 52 -1.30 -7.84 -0.28
CA LYS A 52 -2.34 -8.43 -1.14
C LYS A 52 -2.25 -7.74 -2.51
N PRO A 53 -1.82 -8.43 -3.59
CA PRO A 53 -1.66 -7.78 -4.89
C PRO A 53 -2.98 -7.20 -5.41
N THR A 54 -2.98 -5.90 -5.75
CA THR A 54 -4.11 -5.20 -6.39
C THR A 54 -3.66 -4.54 -7.69
N LYS A 55 -4.60 -3.95 -8.46
CA LYS A 55 -4.26 -3.21 -9.69
C LYS A 55 -3.29 -2.05 -9.41
N SER A 56 -3.36 -1.44 -8.23
CA SER A 56 -2.47 -0.34 -7.81
C SER A 56 -1.00 -0.74 -7.70
N CYS A 57 -0.69 -2.03 -7.48
CA CYS A 57 0.70 -2.50 -7.40
C CYS A 57 1.49 -2.25 -8.69
N LYS A 58 0.82 -2.21 -9.86
CA LYS A 58 1.47 -1.89 -11.14
C LYS A 58 1.87 -0.42 -11.26
N ALA A 59 1.20 0.48 -10.54
CA ALA A 59 1.50 1.91 -10.50
C ALA A 59 2.41 2.28 -9.31
N CYS A 60 2.79 1.31 -8.48
CA CYS A 60 3.63 1.55 -7.32
C CYS A 60 5.09 1.75 -7.75
N SER A 61 5.73 2.81 -7.26
CA SER A 61 7.15 3.09 -7.51
C SER A 61 8.08 1.97 -7.01
N LEU A 62 7.61 1.11 -6.10
CA LEU A 62 8.36 -0.01 -5.55
C LEU A 62 8.04 -1.36 -6.22
N ALA A 63 7.28 -1.38 -7.32
CA ALA A 63 6.82 -2.62 -7.95
C ALA A 63 7.96 -3.60 -8.28
N GLU A 64 9.06 -3.09 -8.80
CA GLU A 64 10.24 -3.89 -9.19
C GLU A 64 11.05 -4.37 -7.98
N LEU A 65 10.95 -3.71 -6.82
CA LEU A 65 11.63 -4.10 -5.59
C LEU A 65 10.79 -5.08 -4.77
N CYS A 66 9.48 -4.83 -4.67
CA CYS A 66 8.55 -5.66 -3.90
C CYS A 66 8.25 -7.00 -4.61
N LEU A 67 8.37 -7.03 -5.95
CA LEU A 67 8.06 -8.18 -6.81
C LEU A 67 6.71 -8.84 -6.47
N PRO A 68 5.60 -8.07 -6.44
CA PRO A 68 4.31 -8.56 -5.93
C PRO A 68 3.72 -9.73 -6.76
N LYS A 69 4.16 -9.92 -8.01
CA LYS A 69 3.76 -11.05 -8.86
C LYS A 69 4.20 -12.40 -8.28
N LEU A 70 5.30 -12.44 -7.53
CA LEU A 70 5.84 -13.67 -6.95
C LEU A 70 5.01 -14.22 -5.78
N TYR A 71 4.11 -13.41 -5.21
CA TYR A 71 3.17 -13.89 -4.17
C TYR A 71 2.12 -14.88 -4.71
N LYS A 72 1.95 -14.97 -6.03
CA LYS A 72 1.06 -15.94 -6.70
C LYS A 72 1.87 -16.99 -7.47
N ALA A 73 2.95 -17.49 -6.89
CA ALA A 73 3.75 -18.55 -7.48
C ALA A 73 3.19 -19.94 -7.09
N ILE A 74 3.18 -20.85 -8.06
CA ILE A 74 2.98 -22.28 -7.82
C ILE A 74 4.24 -22.88 -7.19
N THR A 75 4.11 -24.05 -6.56
CA THR A 75 5.28 -24.74 -6.00
C THR A 75 6.19 -25.25 -7.11
N VAL A 76 7.48 -25.45 -6.81
CA VAL A 76 8.43 -26.02 -7.79
C VAL A 76 7.98 -27.39 -8.28
N ARG A 77 7.40 -28.21 -7.40
CA ARG A 77 6.84 -29.52 -7.76
C ARG A 77 5.73 -29.39 -8.81
N GLU A 78 4.74 -28.55 -8.53
CA GLU A 78 3.61 -28.31 -9.40
C GLU A 78 4.04 -27.71 -10.75
N TYR A 79 5.08 -26.86 -10.75
CA TYR A 79 5.69 -26.36 -11.98
C TYR A 79 6.31 -27.49 -12.80
N ILE A 80 7.12 -28.36 -12.19
CA ILE A 80 7.78 -29.48 -12.88
C ILE A 80 6.71 -30.42 -13.46
N GLU A 81 5.74 -30.85 -12.65
CA GLU A 81 4.67 -31.75 -13.08
C GLU A 81 3.89 -31.20 -14.29
N ASN A 82 3.54 -29.91 -14.29
CA ASN A 82 2.83 -29.28 -15.40
C ASN A 82 3.67 -29.15 -16.68
N ASN A 83 5.00 -29.10 -16.59
CA ASN A 83 5.88 -28.84 -17.74
C ASN A 83 6.65 -30.08 -18.23
N THR A 84 6.66 -31.19 -17.46
CA THR A 84 7.31 -32.44 -17.87
C THR A 84 6.35 -33.49 -18.46
N GLN A 85 5.03 -33.24 -18.47
CA GLN A 85 4.05 -34.16 -19.06
C GLN A 85 3.89 -34.05 -20.60
N GLU A 86 4.58 -33.13 -21.27
CA GLU A 86 4.59 -33.04 -22.75
C GLU A 86 5.75 -33.80 -23.42
N ALA A 87 6.62 -34.49 -22.67
CA ALA A 87 7.76 -35.25 -23.22
C ALA A 87 7.51 -36.77 -23.27
N GLY A 88 6.26 -37.20 -23.52
CA GLY A 88 5.85 -38.60 -23.43
C GLY A 88 4.69 -39.01 -24.35
N GLN A 89 4.64 -38.47 -25.57
CA GLN A 89 3.84 -39.03 -26.67
C GLN A 89 4.65 -39.10 -27.96
#